data_AF-A0A662I2X0-F1
#
_entry.id   AF-A0A662I2X0-F1
#
_cell.length_a   1.000
_cell.length_b   1.000
_cell.length_c   1.000
_cell.angle_alpha   90.00
_cell.angle_beta   90.00
_cell.angle_gamma   90.00
#
_symmetry.space_group_name_H-M   'P 1'
#
loop_
_entity.id
_entity.type
_entity.pdbx_description
1 polymer ?
#
loop_
_entity_poly.entity_id
_entity_poly.type
_entity_poly.pdbx_seq_one_letter_code
_entity_poly.pdbx_strand_id
1 'polypeptide(L)'
;MKDEENLIERRKNEHIHIVVHKPTSSAISSYFEYVQLIHRALPQVDFSEIDLSTSFFGKKIDAPIMIAGMTGGTKLAKKLNKIIAQAAETLNIPMGVG
;
A
#
# COMPACT_ATOMS: atom_id res chain seq x y z
N MET A 1 -11.61 8.88 30.02
CA MET A 1 -12.21 8.90 28.67
C MET A 1 -11.59 9.94 27.75
N LYS A 2 -11.76 11.27 27.95
CA LYS A 2 -11.15 12.29 27.05
C LYS A 2 -9.62 12.21 26.96
N ASP A 3 -8.94 11.87 28.06
CA ASP A 3 -7.48 11.77 28.09
C ASP A 3 -6.95 10.55 27.33
N GLU A 4 -7.67 9.43 27.36
CA GLU A 4 -7.33 8.22 26.58
C GLU A 4 -7.57 8.41 25.08
N GLU A 5 -8.64 9.11 24.70
CA GLU A 5 -8.94 9.46 23.31
C GLU A 5 -7.82 10.33 22.71
N ASN A 6 -7.32 11.28 23.49
CA ASN A 6 -6.21 12.15 23.12
C ASN A 6 -4.88 11.37 22.98
N LEU A 7 -4.61 10.41 23.87
CA LEU A 7 -3.46 9.53 23.79
C LEU A 7 -3.46 8.67 22.52
N ILE A 8 -4.60 8.10 22.14
CA ILE A 8 -4.73 7.28 20.92
C ILE A 8 -4.52 8.13 19.67
N GLU A 9 -5.13 9.32 19.60
CA GLU A 9 -4.96 10.23 18.45
C GLU A 9 -3.50 10.66 18.31
N ARG A 10 -2.82 10.99 19.42
CA ARG A 10 -1.39 11.35 19.41
C ARG A 10 -0.53 10.22 18.89
N ARG A 11 -0.70 8.99 19.40
CA ARG A 11 0.05 7.81 18.96
C ARG A 11 -0.12 7.55 17.47
N LYS A 12 -1.34 7.68 16.94
CA LYS A 12 -1.62 7.47 15.51
C LYS A 12 -0.98 8.54 14.63
N ASN A 13 -0.98 9.80 15.05
CA ASN A 13 -0.27 10.87 14.34
C ASN A 13 1.26 10.70 14.42
N GLU A 14 1.79 10.29 15.56
CA GLU A 14 3.21 9.99 15.73
C GLU A 14 3.65 8.84 14.83
N HIS A 15 2.84 7.78 14.69
CA HIS A 15 3.16 6.67 13.78
C HIS A 15 3.33 7.15 12.34
N ILE A 16 2.39 7.95 11.83
CA ILE A 16 2.50 8.56 10.49
C ILE A 16 3.78 9.39 10.39
N HIS A 17 4.03 10.25 11.37
CA HIS A 17 5.19 11.14 11.34
C HIS A 17 6.52 10.38 11.36
N ILE A 18 6.64 9.35 12.19
CA ILE A 18 7.86 8.56 12.34
C ILE A 18 8.17 7.81 11.05
N VAL A 19 7.20 7.11 10.47
CA VAL A 19 7.41 6.32 9.24
C VAL A 19 7.75 7.21 8.04
N VAL A 20 7.21 8.43 7.99
CA VAL A 20 7.50 9.36 6.88
C VAL A 20 8.86 10.06 7.02
N HIS A 21 9.26 10.44 8.23
CA HIS A 21 10.40 11.34 8.42
C HIS A 21 11.63 10.69 9.05
N LYS A 22 11.55 9.46 9.53
CA LYS A 22 12.67 8.75 10.15
C LYS A 22 13.04 7.51 9.32
N PRO A 23 14.30 7.06 9.36
CA PRO A 23 14.67 5.79 8.75
C PRO A 23 13.99 4.66 9.53
N THR A 24 12.92 4.10 8.97
CA THR A 24 12.16 2.97 9.54
C THR A 24 12.23 1.71 8.70
N SER A 25 13.08 1.67 7.68
CA SER A 25 13.29 0.45 6.90
C SER A 25 13.75 -0.68 7.81
N SER A 26 13.18 -1.87 7.60
CA SER A 26 13.56 -3.07 8.34
C SER A 26 15.04 -3.37 8.17
N ALA A 27 15.75 -3.63 9.28
CA ALA A 27 17.09 -4.20 9.24
C ALA A 27 17.07 -5.70 8.87
N ILE A 28 15.89 -6.32 8.93
CA ILE A 28 15.66 -7.71 8.54
C ILE A 28 15.32 -7.73 7.05
N SER A 29 16.00 -8.61 6.30
CA SER A 29 15.78 -8.79 4.86
C SER A 29 14.41 -9.42 4.54
N SER A 30 13.91 -9.11 3.35
CA SER A 30 12.71 -9.74 2.76
C SER A 30 12.98 -11.10 2.12
N TYR A 31 14.26 -11.47 1.94
CA TYR A 31 14.74 -12.63 1.19
C TYR A 31 14.42 -12.61 -0.31
N PHE A 32 13.84 -11.53 -0.85
CA PHE A 32 13.65 -11.39 -2.30
C PHE A 32 14.97 -11.29 -3.08
N GLU A 33 16.10 -10.98 -2.42
CA GLU A 33 17.44 -11.03 -3.02
C GLU A 33 17.86 -12.44 -3.44
N TYR A 34 17.25 -13.48 -2.87
CA TYR A 34 17.51 -14.88 -3.23
C TYR A 34 16.57 -15.38 -4.34
N VAL A 35 15.63 -14.55 -4.80
CA VAL A 35 14.70 -14.89 -5.87
C VAL A 35 15.18 -14.22 -7.16
N GLN A 36 15.57 -15.04 -8.15
CA GLN A 36 15.96 -14.55 -9.46
C GLN A 36 14.93 -14.95 -10.51
N LEU A 37 14.38 -13.96 -11.20
CA LEU A 37 13.53 -14.19 -12.37
C LEU A 37 14.44 -14.46 -13.58
N ILE A 38 14.29 -15.62 -14.21
CA ILE A 38 15.08 -15.98 -15.39
C ILE A 38 14.65 -15.10 -16.57
N HIS A 39 15.57 -14.27 -17.05
CA HIS A 39 15.33 -13.36 -18.15
C HIS A 39 15.13 -14.12 -19.48
N ARG A 40 14.12 -13.72 -20.26
CA ARG A 40 13.89 -14.19 -21.63
C ARG A 40 14.21 -13.06 -22.61
N ALA A 41 15.35 -13.15 -23.30
CA ALA A 41 15.84 -12.11 -24.21
C ALA A 41 15.00 -11.94 -25.49
N LEU A 42 14.30 -13.01 -25.90
CA LEU A 42 13.38 -12.99 -27.04
C LEU A 42 12.00 -13.47 -26.57
N PRO A 43 11.23 -12.59 -25.90
CA PRO A 43 9.85 -12.88 -25.54
C PRO A 43 9.01 -13.00 -26.82
N GLN A 44 8.14 -14.01 -26.88
CA GLN A 44 7.17 -14.20 -27.98
C GLN A 44 5.81 -13.60 -27.57
N VAL A 45 5.83 -12.38 -27.03
CA VAL A 45 4.65 -11.63 -26.57
C VAL A 45 4.89 -10.15 -26.84
N ASP A 46 3.85 -9.45 -27.29
CA ASP A 46 3.89 -7.99 -27.44
C ASP A 46 3.71 -7.33 -26.06
N PHE A 47 4.42 -6.23 -25.81
CA PHE A 47 4.28 -5.48 -24.57
C PHE A 47 2.84 -4.97 -24.36
N SER A 48 2.18 -4.57 -25.44
CA SER A 48 0.80 -4.07 -25.42
C SER A 48 -0.25 -5.15 -25.12
N GLU A 49 0.12 -6.43 -25.22
CA GLU A 49 -0.75 -7.57 -24.91
C GLU A 49 -0.66 -8.01 -23.45
N ILE A 50 0.23 -7.40 -22.64
CA ILE A 50 0.39 -7.74 -21.23
C ILE A 50 -0.82 -7.23 -20.44
N ASP A 51 -1.67 -8.16 -19.99
CA ASP A 51 -2.78 -7.89 -19.07
C ASP A 51 -2.35 -8.18 -17.62
N LEU A 52 -2.35 -7.13 -16.78
CA LEU A 52 -2.09 -7.23 -15.34
C LEU A 52 -3.37 -7.44 -14.53
N SER A 53 -4.54 -7.39 -15.16
CA SER A 53 -5.81 -7.47 -14.45
C SER A 53 -6.02 -8.86 -13.82
N THR A 54 -6.67 -8.89 -12.67
CA THR A 54 -6.96 -10.12 -11.94
C THR A 54 -8.23 -9.99 -11.11
N SER A 55 -8.64 -11.07 -10.44
CA SER A 55 -9.80 -11.09 -9.53
C SER A 55 -9.36 -11.08 -8.08
N PHE A 56 -9.93 -10.18 -7.28
CA PHE A 56 -9.71 -10.09 -5.84
C PHE A 56 -11.07 -10.12 -5.13
N PHE A 57 -11.34 -11.21 -4.41
CA PHE A 57 -12.63 -11.47 -3.75
C PHE A 57 -13.87 -11.24 -4.66
N GLY A 58 -13.78 -11.67 -5.91
CA GLY A 58 -14.88 -11.56 -6.89
C GLY A 58 -14.99 -10.21 -7.59
N LYS A 59 -14.07 -9.28 -7.34
CA LYS A 59 -13.97 -8.00 -8.08
C LYS A 59 -12.79 -8.02 -9.04
N LYS A 60 -12.99 -7.48 -10.25
CA LYS A 60 -11.89 -7.25 -11.19
C LYS A 60 -11.06 -6.04 -10.74
N ILE A 61 -9.75 -6.20 -10.72
CA ILE A 61 -8.76 -5.13 -10.44
C ILE A 61 -7.76 -5.06 -11.59
N ASP A 62 -7.14 -3.90 -11.80
CA ASP A 62 -6.33 -3.66 -13.01
C ASP A 62 -4.86 -4.06 -12.84
N ALA A 63 -4.42 -4.38 -11.61
CA ALA A 63 -3.07 -4.88 -11.33
C ALA A 63 -3.06 -5.80 -10.10
N PRO A 64 -2.12 -6.76 -9.99
CA PRO A 64 -2.06 -7.73 -8.90
C PRO A 64 -1.33 -7.15 -7.67
N ILE A 65 -1.69 -5.92 -7.28
CA ILE A 65 -1.10 -5.20 -6.15
C ILE A 65 -2.21 -4.54 -5.33
N MET A 66 -1.95 -4.30 -4.05
CA MET A 66 -2.86 -3.56 -3.17
C MET A 66 -2.11 -2.66 -2.21
N ILE A 67 -2.79 -1.62 -1.74
CA ILE A 67 -2.29 -0.78 -0.64
C ILE A 67 -2.77 -1.40 0.67
N ALA A 68 -1.85 -1.95 1.46
CA ALA A 68 -2.15 -2.49 2.77
C ALA A 68 -2.56 -1.39 3.78
N GLY A 69 -3.27 -1.77 4.84
CA GLY A 69 -3.74 -0.84 5.86
C GLY A 69 -2.58 -0.14 6.59
N MET A 70 -2.67 1.19 6.70
CA MET A 70 -1.61 2.01 7.32
C MET A 70 -2.12 2.85 8.50
N THR A 71 -3.26 3.54 8.32
CA THR A 71 -3.74 4.53 9.31
C THR A 71 -5.25 4.77 9.22
N GLY A 72 -5.78 5.46 10.23
CA GLY A 72 -7.19 5.82 10.38
C GLY A 72 -7.45 6.40 11.77
N GLY A 73 -8.51 7.19 11.96
CA GLY A 73 -8.92 7.67 13.28
C GLY A 73 -8.29 8.98 13.78
N THR A 74 -7.62 9.75 12.92
CA THR A 74 -7.21 11.15 13.19
C THR A 74 -7.58 12.05 12.02
N LYS A 75 -7.60 13.38 12.21
CA LYS A 75 -7.85 14.33 11.10
C LYS A 75 -6.82 14.22 9.99
N LEU A 76 -5.54 14.03 10.36
CA LEU A 76 -4.45 13.84 9.41
C LEU A 76 -4.62 12.52 8.63
N ALA A 77 -4.89 11.42 9.33
CA ALA A 77 -5.12 10.12 8.72
C ALA A 77 -6.30 10.16 7.73
N LYS A 78 -7.39 10.86 8.06
CA LYS A 78 -8.53 11.05 7.15
C LYS A 78 -8.12 11.78 5.86
N LYS A 79 -7.30 12.83 5.96
CA LYS A 79 -6.80 13.57 4.79
C LYS A 79 -5.94 12.66 3.90
N LEU A 80 -5.04 11.89 4.50
CA LEU A 80 -4.16 10.97 3.76
C LEU A 80 -4.93 9.82 3.12
N ASN A 81 -5.81 9.14 3.87
CA ASN A 81 -6.62 8.06 3.34
C ASN A 81 -7.50 8.52 2.18
N LYS A 82 -8.01 9.76 2.19
CA LYS A 82 -8.76 10.30 1.05
C LYS A 82 -7.88 10.38 -0.21
N ILE A 83 -6.67 10.92 -0.10
CA ILE A 83 -5.75 11.05 -1.24
C ILE A 83 -5.37 9.67 -1.78
N ILE A 84 -5.03 8.74 -0.89
CA ILE A 84 -4.63 7.38 -1.25
C ILE A 84 -5.81 6.62 -1.88
N ALA A 85 -7.01 6.74 -1.33
CA ALA A 85 -8.21 6.12 -1.90
C ALA A 85 -8.54 6.65 -3.28
N GLN A 86 -8.38 7.97 -3.52
CA GLN A 86 -8.57 8.55 -4.85
C GLN A 86 -7.58 7.99 -5.88
N ALA A 87 -6.31 7.82 -5.50
CA ALA A 87 -5.32 7.19 -6.36
C ALA A 87 -5.62 5.71 -6.61
N ALA A 88 -5.98 4.97 -5.55
CA ALA A 88 -6.34 3.55 -5.64
C ALA A 88 -7.56 3.32 -6.56
N GLU A 89 -8.59 4.15 -6.44
CA GLU A 89 -9.78 4.13 -7.30
C GLU A 89 -9.42 4.44 -8.76
N THR A 90 -8.60 5.48 -8.99
CA THR A 90 -8.16 5.86 -10.34
C THR A 90 -7.38 4.74 -11.04
N LEU A 91 -6.60 3.97 -10.27
CA LEU A 91 -5.80 2.84 -10.75
C LEU A 91 -6.55 1.50 -10.66
N ASN A 92 -7.79 1.49 -10.16
CA ASN A 92 -8.60 0.31 -9.89
C ASN A 92 -7.83 -0.81 -9.15
N ILE A 93 -7.16 -0.45 -8.05
CA ILE A 93 -6.46 -1.39 -7.15
C ILE A 93 -7.06 -1.39 -5.74
N PRO A 94 -7.02 -2.52 -5.00
CA PRO A 94 -7.55 -2.56 -3.64
C PRO A 94 -6.77 -1.68 -2.65
N MET A 95 -7.49 -1.12 -1.69
CA MET A 95 -6.92 -0.40 -0.55
C MET A 95 -7.53 -0.91 0.77
N GLY A 96 -6.67 -1.23 1.72
CA GLY A 96 -7.03 -1.45 3.13
C GLY A 96 -6.87 -0.18 3.96
N VAL A 97 -7.63 -0.07 5.05
CA VAL A 97 -7.50 0.99 6.06
C VAL A 97 -6.99 0.42 7.39
N GLY A 98 -6.50 1.28 8.29
CA GLY A 98 -5.98 0.91 9.61
C GLY A 98 -6.69 1.56 10.79
#